data_AF-A0A8J4Y0S1-F1
#
_entry.id   AF-A0A8J4Y0S1-F1
#
_cell.length_a   1.000
_cell.length_b   1.000
_cell.length_c   1.000
_cell.angle_alpha   90.00
_cell.angle_beta   90.00
_cell.angle_gamma   90.00
#
_symmetry.space_group_name_H-M   'P 1'
#
loop_
_entity.id
_entity.type
_entity.pdbx_description
1 polymer ?
#
loop_
_entity_poly.entity_id
_entity_poly.type
_entity_poly.pdbx_seq_one_letter_code
_entity_poly.pdbx_strand_id
1 'polypeptide(L)'
;MNHPYMTVTVNCKQFQLLERFTVIIYNKTSNLDSVNEARRELFSQKNRPMEKIPPTQEALLQHTLCAVYQAGIWATSDQCEQKPPTPEGFGWTLESATKTWRPVWSNLPVASQACSELVKCGCKSATCGGRWSCKKAQWKCTELCSCQCE
;
A
#
# COMPACT_ATOMS: atom_id res chain seq x y z
N MET A 1 -3.97 -4.24 30.88
CA MET A 1 -3.15 -4.45 29.66
C MET A 1 -1.94 -3.52 29.78
N ASN A 2 -0.73 -4.05 29.98
CA ASN A 2 0.42 -3.25 30.45
C ASN A 2 1.37 -2.74 29.33
N HIS A 3 0.89 -2.56 28.10
CA HIS A 3 1.67 -1.86 27.08
C HIS A 3 0.76 -1.15 26.06
N PRO A 4 0.51 0.16 26.20
CA PRO A 4 -0.41 0.89 25.31
C PRO A 4 0.12 1.05 23.87
N TYR A 5 1.42 0.87 23.66
CA TYR A 5 2.09 1.00 22.37
C TYR A 5 2.49 -0.39 21.84
N MET A 6 1.58 -1.06 21.14
CA MET A 6 1.83 -2.40 20.60
C MET A 6 2.66 -2.35 19.32
N THR A 7 3.67 -3.22 19.21
CA THR A 7 4.32 -3.47 17.92
C THR A 7 3.38 -4.27 17.02
N VAL A 8 3.07 -3.73 15.84
CA VAL A 8 2.25 -4.39 14.82
C VAL A 8 3.13 -4.74 13.62
N THR A 9 3.01 -5.97 13.14
CA THR A 9 3.70 -6.44 11.93
C THR A 9 2.71 -7.16 11.03
N VAL A 10 3.05 -7.32 9.74
CA VAL A 10 2.16 -8.01 8.78
C VAL A 10 1.81 -9.45 9.18
N ASN A 11 2.66 -10.09 9.98
CA ASN A 11 2.48 -11.47 10.41
C ASN A 11 1.69 -11.60 11.72
N CYS A 12 1.36 -10.50 12.41
CA CYS A 12 0.63 -10.58 13.65
C CYS A 12 -0.88 -10.79 13.40
N LYS A 13 -1.53 -11.56 14.28
CA LYS A 13 -2.94 -11.92 14.16
C LYS A 13 -3.86 -10.70 14.10
N GLN A 14 -3.54 -9.65 14.87
CA GLN A 14 -4.30 -8.41 14.90
C GLN A 14 -4.28 -7.72 13.53
N PHE A 15 -3.11 -7.67 12.88
CA PHE A 15 -2.98 -7.07 11.57
C PHE A 15 -3.72 -7.87 10.49
N GLN A 16 -3.62 -9.21 10.52
CA GLN A 16 -4.36 -10.07 9.59
C GLN A 16 -5.89 -9.89 9.69
N LEU A 17 -6.41 -9.71 10.91
CA LEU A 17 -7.83 -9.40 11.12
C LEU A 17 -8.21 -8.03 10.54
N LEU A 18 -7.35 -7.02 10.72
CA LEU A 18 -7.55 -5.69 10.13
C LEU A 18 -7.45 -5.73 8.59
N GLU A 19 -6.56 -6.55 8.05
CA GLU A 19 -6.41 -6.77 6.62
C GLU A 19 -7.68 -7.36 6.03
N ARG A 20 -8.18 -8.44 6.64
CA ARG A 20 -9.46 -9.06 6.25
C ARG A 20 -10.63 -8.09 6.36
N PHE A 21 -10.72 -7.35 7.46
CA PHE A 21 -11.74 -6.32 7.65
C PHE A 21 -11.70 -5.26 6.54
N THR A 22 -10.50 -4.79 6.18
CA THR A 22 -10.28 -3.83 5.10
C THR A 22 -10.75 -4.42 3.76
N VAL A 23 -10.44 -5.68 3.45
CA VAL A 23 -10.96 -6.34 2.24
C VAL A 23 -12.50 -6.29 2.19
N ILE A 24 -13.17 -6.58 3.30
CA ILE A 24 -14.64 -6.60 3.39
C ILE A 24 -15.23 -5.19 3.18
N ILE A 25 -14.57 -4.13 3.65
CA ILE A 25 -15.01 -2.74 3.40
C ILE A 25 -15.11 -2.45 1.90
N TYR A 26 -14.11 -2.88 1.13
CA TYR A 26 -14.08 -2.62 -0.31
C TYR A 26 -14.88 -3.64 -1.11
N ASN A 27 -14.98 -4.89 -0.65
CA ASN A 27 -15.74 -5.95 -1.33
C ASN A 27 -16.31 -6.95 -0.31
N LYS A 28 -17.55 -6.72 0.11
CA LYS A 28 -18.24 -7.54 1.13
C LYS A 28 -18.37 -9.02 0.79
N THR A 29 -18.41 -9.36 -0.50
CA THR A 29 -18.53 -10.75 -0.97
C THR A 29 -17.17 -11.39 -1.29
N SER A 30 -16.07 -10.69 -1.02
CA SER A 30 -14.72 -11.22 -1.21
C SER A 30 -14.42 -12.30 -0.18
N ASN A 31 -13.85 -13.42 -0.62
CA ASN A 31 -13.29 -14.45 0.24
C ASN A 31 -11.77 -14.30 0.44
N LEU A 32 -11.17 -13.23 -0.09
CA LEU A 32 -9.75 -12.96 0.04
C LEU A 32 -9.42 -12.40 1.42
N ASP A 33 -8.27 -12.81 1.96
CA ASP A 33 -7.77 -12.32 3.24
C ASP A 33 -6.79 -11.15 3.08
N SER A 34 -6.02 -11.09 1.98
CA SER A 34 -5.04 -10.02 1.79
C SER A 34 -5.58 -8.84 0.98
N VAL A 35 -5.21 -7.62 1.41
CA VAL A 35 -5.60 -6.41 0.69
C VAL A 35 -4.91 -6.30 -0.66
N ASN A 36 -3.71 -6.86 -0.82
CA ASN A 36 -3.00 -6.86 -2.09
C ASN A 36 -3.70 -7.73 -3.14
N GLU A 37 -4.17 -8.93 -2.76
CA GLU A 37 -4.93 -9.79 -3.66
C GLU A 37 -6.30 -9.17 -4.00
N ALA A 38 -6.99 -8.60 -3.02
CA ALA A 38 -8.24 -7.89 -3.25
C ALA A 38 -8.02 -6.68 -4.16
N ARG A 39 -6.93 -5.93 -3.97
CA ARG A 39 -6.54 -4.81 -4.83
C ARG A 39 -6.34 -5.27 -6.27
N ARG A 40 -5.61 -6.37 -6.48
CA ARG A 40 -5.37 -6.96 -7.80
C ARG A 40 -6.68 -7.41 -8.46
N GLU A 41 -7.53 -8.14 -7.76
CA GLU A 41 -8.83 -8.59 -8.30
C GLU A 41 -9.70 -7.40 -8.70
N LEU A 42 -9.86 -6.44 -7.79
CA LEU A 42 -10.75 -5.30 -8.02
C LEU A 42 -10.25 -4.39 -9.15
N PHE A 43 -8.93 -4.23 -9.27
CA PHE A 43 -8.33 -3.45 -10.34
C PHE A 43 -8.39 -4.19 -11.68
N SER A 44 -7.85 -5.41 -11.75
CA SER A 44 -7.67 -6.12 -13.03
C SER A 44 -8.93 -6.79 -13.57
N GLN A 45 -9.79 -7.32 -12.70
CA GLN A 45 -10.96 -8.10 -13.13
C GLN A 45 -12.25 -7.28 -13.08
N LYS A 46 -12.36 -6.37 -12.11
CA LYS A 46 -13.57 -5.54 -11.93
C LYS A 46 -13.40 -4.10 -12.42
N ASN A 47 -12.25 -3.75 -13.01
CA ASN A 47 -11.94 -2.43 -13.57
C ASN A 47 -12.28 -1.27 -12.63
N ARG A 48 -12.09 -1.46 -11.31
CA ARG A 48 -12.36 -0.39 -10.34
C ARG A 48 -11.28 0.68 -10.43
N PRO A 49 -11.65 1.97 -10.34
CA PRO A 49 -10.68 3.05 -10.31
C PRO A 49 -9.83 2.98 -9.03
N MET A 50 -8.64 3.60 -9.06
CA MET A 50 -7.64 3.49 -7.99
C MET A 50 -8.14 3.96 -6.61
N GLU A 51 -9.10 4.87 -6.58
CA GLU A 51 -9.71 5.41 -5.37
C GLU A 51 -10.75 4.43 -4.76
N LYS A 52 -11.19 3.42 -5.53
CA LYS A 52 -12.22 2.44 -5.13
C LYS A 52 -11.67 1.03 -4.94
N ILE A 53 -10.35 0.91 -4.76
CA ILE A 53 -9.65 -0.32 -4.41
C ILE A 53 -8.98 -0.17 -3.05
N PRO A 54 -8.79 -1.25 -2.29
CA PRO A 54 -8.17 -1.19 -0.97
C PRO A 54 -6.74 -0.65 -1.03
N PRO A 55 -6.22 -0.10 0.08
CA PRO A 55 -4.82 0.30 0.17
C PRO A 55 -3.89 -0.88 -0.10
N THR A 56 -2.60 -0.61 -0.33
CA THR A 56 -1.58 -1.67 -0.29
C THR A 56 -1.44 -2.17 1.15
N GLN A 57 -0.97 -3.41 1.33
CA GLN A 57 -0.71 -3.96 2.67
C GLN A 57 0.24 -3.06 3.47
N GLU A 58 1.23 -2.48 2.80
CA GLU A 58 2.18 -1.59 3.46
C GLU A 58 1.56 -0.25 3.88
N ALA A 59 0.72 0.36 3.05
CA ALA A 59 0.00 1.57 3.45
C ALA A 59 -0.96 1.29 4.61
N LEU A 60 -1.62 0.12 4.62
CA LEU A 60 -2.45 -0.32 5.73
C LEU A 60 -1.62 -0.53 7.01
N LEU A 61 -0.42 -1.10 6.91
CA LEU A 61 0.48 -1.28 8.04
C LEU A 61 0.89 0.05 8.66
N GLN A 62 1.37 1.00 7.85
CA GLN A 62 1.74 2.32 8.35
C GLN A 62 0.57 3.05 9.00
N HIS A 63 -0.62 2.97 8.41
CA HIS A 63 -1.82 3.55 9.00
C HIS A 63 -2.20 2.88 10.33
N THR A 64 -2.06 1.55 10.42
CA THR A 64 -2.31 0.80 11.66
C THR A 64 -1.34 1.22 12.76
N LEU A 65 -0.06 1.41 12.44
CA LEU A 65 0.95 1.88 13.38
C LEU A 65 0.61 3.29 13.92
N CYS A 66 0.16 4.21 13.05
CA CYS A 66 -0.32 5.52 13.47
C CYS A 66 -1.51 5.41 14.44
N ALA A 67 -2.49 4.58 14.11
CA ALA A 67 -3.68 4.39 14.92
C ALA A 67 -3.35 3.77 16.29
N VAL A 68 -2.42 2.82 16.35
CA VAL A 68 -1.95 2.22 17.61
C VAL A 68 -1.29 3.27 18.50
N TYR A 69 -0.44 4.13 17.93
CA TYR A 69 0.21 5.19 18.70
C TYR A 69 -0.79 6.20 19.26
N GLN A 70 -1.76 6.64 18.45
CA GLN A 70 -2.83 7.54 18.89
C GLN A 70 -3.71 6.90 19.98
N ALA A 71 -4.11 5.64 19.79
CA ALA A 71 -4.87 4.88 20.78
C ALA A 71 -4.09 4.72 22.09
N GLY A 72 -2.76 4.53 22.01
CA GLY A 72 -1.90 4.45 23.18
C GLY A 72 -1.91 5.73 24.02
N ILE A 73 -1.87 6.90 23.38
CA ILE A 73 -2.00 8.20 24.05
C ILE A 73 -3.37 8.34 24.71
N TRP A 74 -4.45 7.98 24.00
CA TRP A 74 -5.81 8.07 24.55
C TRP A 74 -6.04 7.10 25.71
N ALA A 75 -5.48 5.89 25.62
CA ALA A 75 -5.60 4.87 26.65
C ALA A 75 -4.92 5.25 27.97
N THR A 76 -4.00 6.22 27.95
CA THR A 76 -3.32 6.75 29.15
C THR A 76 -3.75 8.17 29.48
N SER A 77 -4.87 8.66 28.96
CA SER A 77 -5.34 10.05 29.10
C SER A 77 -5.72 10.45 30.53
N ASP A 78 -5.90 9.48 31.40
CA ASP A 78 -6.14 9.63 32.84
C ASP A 78 -4.87 9.97 33.64
N GLN A 79 -3.69 9.76 33.04
CA GLN A 79 -2.41 10.06 33.69
C GLN A 79 -2.13 11.57 33.67
N CYS A 80 -1.88 12.16 34.84
CA CYS A 80 -1.57 13.59 34.96
C CYS A 80 -0.33 14.01 34.13
N GLU A 81 0.65 13.12 33.98
CA GLU A 81 1.84 13.34 33.15
C GLU A 81 2.02 12.14 32.22
N GLN A 82 1.70 12.32 30.94
CA GLN A 82 1.93 11.30 29.92
C GLN A 82 3.37 11.37 29.39
N LYS A 83 4.01 10.20 29.25
CA LYS A 83 5.34 10.08 28.62
C LYS A 83 5.26 9.13 27.42
N PRO A 84 4.61 9.55 26.32
CA PRO A 84 4.54 8.72 25.12
C PRO A 84 5.95 8.49 24.55
N PRO A 85 6.20 7.34 23.90
CA PRO A 85 7.43 7.12 23.16
C PRO A 85 7.52 8.08 21.98
N THR A 86 8.66 8.14 21.30
CA THR A 86 8.76 8.87 20.04
C THR A 86 7.75 8.30 19.02
N PRO A 87 7.09 9.15 18.21
CA PRO A 87 6.21 8.68 17.15
C PRO A 87 7.00 8.05 15.97
N GLU A 88 8.31 8.24 15.91
CA GLU A 88 9.16 7.61 14.90
C GLU A 88 9.00 6.08 14.90
N GLY A 89 8.75 5.50 13.73
CA GLY A 89 8.50 4.06 13.60
C GLY A 89 7.06 3.63 13.92
N PHE A 90 6.21 4.52 14.43
CA PHE A 90 4.77 4.31 14.55
C PHE A 90 3.98 4.91 13.38
N GLY A 91 4.50 4.74 12.16
CA GLY A 91 3.92 5.36 10.97
C GLY A 91 4.21 6.86 10.85
N TRP A 92 5.14 7.40 11.64
CA TRP A 92 5.65 8.76 11.51
C TRP A 92 7.15 8.77 11.29
N THR A 93 7.63 9.83 10.64
CA THR A 93 9.04 10.13 10.45
C THR A 93 9.29 11.62 10.70
N LEU A 94 10.49 11.96 11.18
CA LEU A 94 10.89 13.34 11.43
C LEU A 94 11.48 13.95 10.17
N GLU A 95 10.85 15.00 9.64
CA GLU A 95 11.43 15.76 8.53
C GLU A 95 12.59 16.62 9.03
N SER A 96 13.82 16.22 8.71
CA SER A 96 15.05 16.84 9.22
C SER A 96 15.14 18.35 8.99
N ALA A 97 14.62 18.84 7.86
CA ALA A 97 14.71 20.25 7.47
C ALA A 97 13.77 21.15 8.28
N THR A 98 12.52 20.72 8.48
CA THR A 98 11.49 21.51 9.17
C THR A 98 11.35 21.17 10.64
N LYS A 99 11.97 20.05 11.08
CA LYS A 99 11.79 19.45 12.41
C LYS A 99 10.33 19.15 12.73
N THR A 100 9.56 18.79 11.70
CA THR A 100 8.14 18.42 11.85
C THR A 100 7.93 16.93 11.65
N TRP A 101 6.97 16.36 12.40
CA TRP A 101 6.53 14.99 12.21
C TRP A 101 5.63 14.89 10.97
N ARG A 102 5.93 13.94 10.09
CA ARG A 102 5.10 13.62 8.93
C ARG A 102 4.68 12.16 8.95
N PRO A 103 3.44 11.86 8.53
CA PRO A 103 3.01 10.48 8.39
C PRO A 103 3.79 9.80 7.26
N VAL A 104 4.18 8.56 7.49
CA VAL A 104 4.69 7.65 6.47
C VAL A 104 3.49 7.01 5.80
N TRP A 105 3.15 7.44 4.59
CA TRP A 105 1.99 6.88 3.88
C TRP A 105 2.24 5.50 3.31
N SER A 106 3.47 5.23 2.87
CA SER A 106 3.92 3.97 2.29
C SER A 106 5.44 4.03 2.11
N ASN A 107 6.12 2.91 2.38
CA ASN A 107 7.53 2.74 2.03
C ASN A 107 7.73 2.13 0.62
N LEU A 108 6.63 1.77 -0.05
CA LEU A 108 6.70 1.31 -1.43
C LEU A 108 7.05 2.47 -2.37
N PRO A 109 7.91 2.24 -3.38
CA PRO A 109 8.15 3.21 -4.44
C PRO A 109 6.84 3.60 -5.14
N VAL A 110 6.75 4.86 -5.59
CA VAL A 110 5.61 5.32 -6.36
C VAL A 110 5.47 4.44 -7.60
N ALA A 111 4.23 4.10 -7.99
CA ALA A 111 3.98 3.17 -9.09
C ALA A 111 4.72 3.54 -10.40
N SER A 112 4.93 4.83 -10.69
CA SER A 112 5.72 5.26 -11.85
C SER A 112 7.21 4.89 -11.78
N GLN A 113 7.75 4.76 -10.57
CA GLN A 113 9.13 4.36 -10.31
C GLN A 113 9.27 2.83 -10.22
N ALA A 114 8.21 2.14 -9.79
CA ALA A 114 8.21 0.70 -9.52
C ALA A 114 7.67 -0.14 -10.70
N CYS A 115 6.71 0.39 -11.45
CA CYS A 115 5.96 -0.34 -12.47
C CYS A 115 6.30 0.17 -13.87
N SER A 116 7.48 -0.19 -14.37
CA SER A 116 7.76 -0.15 -15.80
C SER A 116 6.85 -1.11 -16.60
N GLU A 117 6.22 -2.08 -15.93
CA GLU A 117 5.26 -3.03 -16.50
C GLU A 117 3.93 -2.41 -16.96
N LEU A 118 3.62 -1.18 -16.52
CA LEU A 118 2.46 -0.42 -17.03
C LEU A 118 2.73 0.21 -18.41
N VAL A 119 3.95 0.08 -18.93
CA VAL A 119 4.29 0.48 -20.29
C VAL A 119 3.56 -0.44 -21.26
N LYS A 120 2.41 0.01 -21.72
CA LYS A 120 1.63 -0.65 -22.77
C LYS A 120 2.08 -0.22 -24.16
N CYS A 121 2.21 -1.20 -25.02
CA CYS A 121 2.48 -1.05 -26.43
C CYS A 121 1.18 -1.21 -27.24
N GLY A 122 1.06 -0.44 -28.32
CA GLY A 122 0.00 -0.59 -29.34
C GLY A 122 0.57 -0.86 -30.73
N CYS A 123 1.72 -1.54 -30.88
CA CYS A 123 2.21 -1.95 -32.20
C CYS A 123 1.14 -2.76 -32.93
N LYS A 124 0.89 -2.41 -34.19
CA LYS A 124 0.13 -3.25 -35.12
C LYS A 124 1.02 -4.23 -35.90
N SER A 125 2.35 -4.14 -35.73
CA SER A 125 3.33 -5.01 -36.36
C SER A 125 3.51 -6.31 -35.59
N ALA A 126 4.06 -7.33 -36.25
CA ALA A 126 4.41 -8.60 -35.58
C ALA A 126 5.56 -8.45 -34.57
N THR A 127 6.38 -7.39 -34.68
CA THR A 127 7.52 -7.16 -33.80
C THR A 127 7.61 -5.71 -33.31
N CYS A 128 8.06 -5.53 -32.06
CA CYS A 128 8.31 -4.23 -31.45
C CYS A 128 9.68 -3.66 -31.89
N GLY A 129 9.68 -2.77 -32.88
CA GLY A 129 10.87 -1.96 -33.23
C GLY A 129 11.26 -0.90 -32.17
N GLY A 130 12.45 -0.31 -32.31
CA GLY A 130 13.05 0.63 -31.33
C GLY A 130 12.27 1.92 -31.05
N ARG A 131 11.24 2.24 -31.85
CA ARG A 131 10.37 3.40 -31.64
C ARG A 131 9.23 3.16 -30.64
N TRP A 132 8.98 1.91 -30.25
CA TRP A 132 7.84 1.55 -29.41
C TRP A 132 8.16 1.52 -27.92
N SER A 133 7.16 1.86 -27.10
CA SER A 133 7.31 2.11 -25.67
C SER A 133 7.96 0.96 -24.90
N CYS A 134 7.54 -0.30 -25.15
CA CYS A 134 8.13 -1.47 -24.49
C CYS A 134 9.60 -1.65 -24.84
N LYS A 135 9.98 -1.53 -26.12
CA LYS A 135 11.37 -1.67 -26.57
C LYS A 135 12.25 -0.52 -26.06
N LYS A 136 11.75 0.71 -26.05
CA LYS A 136 12.45 1.89 -25.49
C LYS A 136 12.69 1.75 -24.00
N ALA A 137 11.75 1.14 -23.29
CA ALA A 137 11.88 0.82 -21.87
C ALA A 137 12.70 -0.46 -21.62
N GLN A 138 13.14 -1.17 -22.67
CA GLN A 138 13.88 -2.45 -22.61
C GLN A 138 13.10 -3.62 -21.99
N TRP A 139 11.77 -3.67 -22.15
CA TRP A 139 10.90 -4.74 -21.65
C TRP A 139 10.25 -5.55 -22.79
N LYS A 140 9.86 -6.80 -22.47
CA LYS A 140 8.95 -7.60 -23.30
C LYS A 140 7.54 -7.03 -23.24
N CYS A 141 6.73 -7.26 -24.27
CA CYS A 141 5.31 -6.94 -24.19
C CYS A 141 4.66 -7.83 -23.14
N THR A 142 3.73 -7.24 -22.38
CA THR A 142 2.94 -7.92 -21.35
C THR A 142 1.49 -8.05 -21.81
N GLU A 143 0.67 -8.80 -21.07
CA GLU A 143 -0.79 -8.91 -21.29
C GLU A 143 -1.54 -7.56 -21.27
N LEU A 144 -0.89 -6.49 -20.81
CA LEU A 144 -1.43 -5.13 -20.84
C LEU A 144 -1.26 -4.44 -22.22
N CYS A 145 -0.45 -5.01 -23.10
CA CYS A 145 -0.19 -4.47 -24.43
C CYS A 145 -1.30 -4.87 -25.41
N SER A 146 -1.68 -3.94 -26.30
CA SER A 146 -2.63 -4.23 -27.38
C SER A 146 -1.97 -4.89 -28.60
N CYS A 147 -0.71 -5.28 -28.45
CA CYS A 147 0.15 -5.80 -29.51
C CYS A 147 0.55 -7.24 -29.20
N GLN A 148 0.56 -8.11 -30.21
CA GLN A 148 0.98 -9.52 -30.09
C GLN A 148 2.48 -9.69 -30.38
N CYS A 149 3.27 -8.69 -29.99
CA CYS A 149 4.70 -8.61 -30.27
C CYS A 149 5.45 -9.46 -29.21
N GLU A 150 6.21 -10.51 -29.61
CA GLU A 150 7.05 -11.33 -28.70
C GLU A 150 8.27 -10.57 -28.12
#